data_AF-A0A086QZA1-F1
#
_entry.id   AF-A0A086QZA1-F1
#
_cell.length_a   1.000
_cell.length_b   1.000
_cell.length_c   1.000
_cell.angle_alpha   90.00
_cell.angle_beta   90.00
_cell.angle_gamma   90.00
#
_symmetry.space_group_name_H-M   'P 1'
#
loop_
_entity.id
_entity.type
_entity.pdbx_description
1 polymer ?
#
loop_
_entity_poly.entity_id
_entity_poly.type
_entity_poly.pdbx_seq_one_letter_code
_entity_poly.pdbx_strand_id
1 'polypeptide(L)'
;TLGIKYTRNVLRRRRREGLQRPPTPFTDLLGHVLLKRERGKHAAETRELATGDVLGKPGSVTALYFSGRGVEEMLQTRGYQPFTPRLERIVEGCRERGQELNVVYLSADADSSDAEKHFSDMSWYALPFDDAPGQARIHRLFRKFRVSTLPHVVLLDSNARVLNSHAYASMIVRPTAFPWKKQTPAELLGDAFVAGEGQKVGKDALDNNVVGIYFSASWCPPCQAFTPKLVEALKGWKEQGKDVSVVFVSNDRDEKAFEEYFKKMEGFVAIPFADTTRRALLQ
;
A
#
# COMPACT_ATOMS: atom_id res chain seq x y z
N THR A 1 19.16 -30.74 -0.10
CA THR A 1 20.53 -30.22 0.15
C THR A 1 21.11 -29.46 -1.04
N LEU A 2 20.27 -28.79 -1.86
CA LEU A 2 20.73 -27.83 -2.87
C LEU A 2 21.27 -26.52 -2.24
N GLY A 3 20.93 -26.22 -0.97
CA GLY A 3 20.94 -24.85 -0.42
C GLY A 3 22.29 -24.19 -0.03
N ILE A 4 23.38 -24.92 0.21
CA ILE A 4 24.65 -24.29 0.67
C ILE A 4 25.68 -24.17 -0.46
N LYS A 5 25.89 -25.25 -1.23
CA LYS A 5 26.84 -25.24 -2.36
C LYS A 5 26.36 -24.31 -3.48
N TYR A 6 25.07 -24.35 -3.82
CA TYR A 6 24.46 -23.43 -4.80
C TYR A 6 24.66 -21.97 -4.35
N THR A 7 24.20 -21.64 -3.14
CA THR A 7 24.35 -20.29 -2.57
C THR A 7 25.81 -19.83 -2.55
N ARG A 8 26.76 -20.68 -2.15
CA ARG A 8 28.18 -20.34 -2.15
C ARG A 8 28.70 -20.04 -3.57
N ASN A 9 28.26 -20.79 -4.57
CA ASN A 9 28.65 -20.57 -5.97
C ASN A 9 28.06 -19.27 -6.50
N VAL A 10 26.77 -18.99 -6.25
CA VAL A 10 26.10 -17.73 -6.61
C VAL A 10 26.84 -16.53 -5.99
N LEU A 11 27.14 -16.58 -4.69
CA LEU A 11 27.86 -15.50 -4.01
C LEU A 11 29.31 -15.31 -4.49
N ARG A 12 29.96 -16.38 -4.96
CA ARG A 12 31.28 -16.28 -5.60
C ARG A 12 31.19 -15.65 -6.99
N ARG A 13 30.18 -16.04 -7.79
CA ARG A 13 29.90 -15.45 -9.10
C ARG A 13 29.67 -13.94 -8.99
N ARG A 14 28.75 -13.51 -8.11
CA ARG A 14 28.43 -12.08 -7.88
C ARG A 14 29.65 -11.23 -7.52
N ARG A 15 30.58 -11.79 -6.73
CA ARG A 15 31.85 -11.10 -6.40
C ARG A 15 32.78 -10.99 -7.59
N ARG A 16 32.91 -12.05 -8.40
CA ARG A 16 33.72 -12.04 -9.62
C ARG A 16 33.17 -11.06 -10.66
N GLU A 17 31.85 -10.95 -10.75
CA GLU A 17 31.15 -10.03 -11.66
C GLU A 17 31.12 -8.58 -11.16
N GLY A 18 31.68 -8.29 -9.98
CA GLY A 18 31.76 -6.92 -9.47
C GLY A 18 30.41 -6.29 -9.10
N LEU A 19 29.39 -7.10 -8.81
CA LEU A 19 28.05 -6.62 -8.46
C LEU A 19 27.98 -5.98 -7.06
N GLN A 20 29.04 -6.11 -6.26
CA GLN A 20 29.17 -5.43 -4.96
C GLN A 20 29.69 -4.02 -5.16
N ARG A 21 28.75 -3.08 -5.33
CA ARG A 21 29.02 -1.63 -5.36
C ARG A 21 29.23 -1.06 -3.96
N PRO A 22 29.81 0.16 -3.84
CA PRO A 22 29.90 0.86 -2.57
C PRO A 22 28.53 0.96 -1.86
N PRO A 23 28.51 1.01 -0.52
CA PRO A 23 27.27 1.16 0.22
C PRO A 23 26.49 2.43 -0.16
N THR A 24 25.20 2.25 -0.33
CA THR A 24 24.16 3.27 -0.53
C THR A 24 22.98 2.93 0.39
N PRO A 25 22.07 3.87 0.67
CA PRO A 25 20.87 3.56 1.45
C PRO A 25 20.07 2.36 0.90
N PHE A 26 20.02 2.20 -0.43
CA PHE A 26 19.35 1.06 -1.06
C PHE A 26 20.14 -0.24 -0.94
N THR A 27 21.47 -0.24 -1.05
CA THR A 27 22.23 -1.49 -0.86
C THR A 27 22.18 -1.95 0.59
N ASP A 28 22.11 -1.04 1.56
CA ASP A 28 21.98 -1.41 2.97
C ASP A 28 20.63 -2.08 3.24
N LEU A 29 19.56 -1.52 2.66
CA LEU A 29 18.21 -2.05 2.79
C LEU A 29 18.03 -3.36 2.00
N LEU A 30 18.29 -3.33 0.70
CA LEU A 30 17.94 -4.35 -0.31
C LEU A 30 19.10 -5.29 -0.67
N GLY A 31 20.31 -5.02 -0.20
CA GLY A 31 21.51 -5.76 -0.59
C GLY A 31 22.06 -5.27 -1.91
N HIS A 32 23.18 -5.85 -2.34
CA HIS A 32 23.90 -5.36 -3.52
C HIS A 32 23.34 -5.86 -4.86
N VAL A 33 22.43 -6.84 -4.85
CA VAL A 33 21.94 -7.48 -6.08
C VAL A 33 20.42 -7.44 -6.15
N LEU A 34 19.92 -7.07 -7.32
CA LEU A 34 18.53 -7.24 -7.74
C LEU A 34 18.47 -8.17 -8.96
N LEU A 35 17.36 -8.87 -9.11
CA LEU A 35 17.00 -9.61 -10.31
C LEU A 35 16.21 -8.72 -11.26
N LYS A 36 16.38 -8.87 -12.57
CA LYS A 36 15.55 -8.25 -13.60
C LYS A 36 15.31 -9.24 -14.74
N ARG A 37 14.09 -9.33 -15.25
CA ARG A 37 13.81 -10.07 -16.48
C ARG A 37 14.18 -9.21 -17.69
N GLU A 38 14.98 -9.75 -18.59
CA GLU A 38 15.25 -9.18 -19.90
C GLU A 38 14.61 -10.09 -20.98
N ARG A 39 13.92 -9.48 -21.95
CA ARG A 39 13.44 -10.21 -23.13
C ARG A 39 14.64 -10.55 -24.02
N GLY A 40 15.12 -11.79 -23.96
CA GLY A 40 16.15 -12.30 -24.86
C GLY A 40 15.61 -12.62 -26.26
N LYS A 41 16.51 -12.94 -27.19
CA LYS A 41 16.16 -13.30 -28.59
C LYS A 41 15.38 -14.62 -28.71
N HIS A 42 15.50 -15.52 -27.73
CA HIS A 42 14.90 -16.86 -27.75
C HIS A 42 14.06 -17.19 -26.51
N ALA A 43 14.40 -16.65 -25.34
CA ALA A 43 13.64 -16.80 -24.10
C ALA A 43 13.91 -15.60 -23.16
N ALA A 44 13.02 -15.38 -22.19
CA ALA A 44 13.24 -14.38 -21.14
C ALA A 44 14.29 -14.90 -20.14
N GLU A 45 15.36 -14.14 -19.92
CA GLU A 45 16.43 -14.49 -18.99
C GLU A 45 16.38 -13.60 -17.75
N THR A 46 16.67 -14.18 -16.59
CA THR A 46 16.85 -13.41 -15.35
C THR A 46 18.30 -12.96 -15.27
N ARG A 47 18.50 -11.64 -15.22
CA ARG A 47 19.81 -11.02 -15.03
C ARG A 47 19.95 -10.48 -13.62
N GLU A 48 21.16 -10.58 -13.07
CA GLU A 48 21.54 -9.91 -11.83
C GLU A 48 22.13 -8.52 -12.12
N LEU A 49 21.64 -7.53 -11.39
CA LEU A 49 22.06 -6.13 -11.50
C LEU A 49 22.51 -5.62 -10.14
N ALA A 50 23.48 -4.71 -10.14
CA ALA A 50 23.92 -4.08 -8.91
C ALA A 50 22.89 -3.04 -8.44
N THR A 51 22.37 -3.19 -7.23
CA THR A 51 21.35 -2.30 -6.65
C THR A 51 21.77 -0.83 -6.70
N GLY A 52 23.03 -0.53 -6.39
CA GLY A 52 23.57 0.83 -6.37
C GLY A 52 23.68 1.49 -7.74
N ASP A 53 23.61 0.73 -8.83
CA ASP A 53 23.64 1.27 -10.19
C ASP A 53 22.24 1.61 -10.72
N VAL A 54 21.20 0.99 -10.15
CA VAL A 54 19.84 1.03 -10.72
C VAL A 54 18.80 1.74 -9.84
N LEU A 55 19.06 1.89 -8.55
CA LEU A 55 18.17 2.58 -7.60
C LEU A 55 18.83 3.81 -6.96
N GLY A 56 18.01 4.71 -6.43
CA GLY A 56 18.49 5.86 -5.66
C GLY A 56 18.84 7.10 -6.49
N LYS A 57 18.40 7.16 -7.76
CA LYS A 57 18.56 8.39 -8.55
C LYS A 57 17.79 9.55 -7.93
N PRO A 58 18.32 10.78 -7.91
CA PRO A 58 17.62 11.95 -7.38
C PRO A 58 16.23 12.12 -8.00
N GLY A 59 15.22 12.35 -7.15
CA GLY A 59 13.83 12.51 -7.59
C GLY A 59 13.08 11.21 -7.89
N SER A 60 13.76 10.06 -7.94
CA SER A 60 13.11 8.76 -8.13
C SER A 60 12.38 8.29 -6.87
N VAL A 61 11.35 7.47 -7.09
CA VAL A 61 10.59 6.76 -6.05
C VAL A 61 10.74 5.26 -6.28
N THR A 62 10.92 4.51 -5.21
CA THR A 62 11.00 3.05 -5.27
C THR A 62 9.85 2.41 -4.50
N ALA A 63 9.02 1.64 -5.19
CA ALA A 63 7.97 0.81 -4.61
C ALA A 63 8.52 -0.58 -4.26
N LEU A 64 8.50 -0.93 -2.99
CA LEU A 64 8.66 -2.32 -2.54
C LEU A 64 7.30 -3.00 -2.64
N TYR A 65 7.16 -3.90 -3.61
CA TYR A 65 5.91 -4.59 -3.91
C TYR A 65 5.95 -6.00 -3.33
N PHE A 66 5.20 -6.21 -2.25
CA PHE A 66 5.06 -7.50 -1.59
C PHE A 66 3.84 -8.20 -2.18
N SER A 67 4.06 -9.32 -2.85
CA SER A 67 3.00 -10.14 -3.41
C SER A 67 3.53 -11.54 -3.73
N GLY A 68 2.65 -12.43 -4.15
CA GLY A 68 3.00 -13.76 -4.58
C GLY A 68 1.94 -14.30 -5.52
N ARG A 69 2.29 -15.34 -6.26
CA ARG A 69 1.40 -16.01 -7.20
C ARG A 69 0.13 -16.48 -6.51
N GLY A 70 0.27 -17.13 -5.35
CA GLY A 70 -0.88 -17.64 -4.59
C GLY A 70 -1.83 -16.54 -4.11
N VAL A 71 -1.31 -15.32 -3.86
CA VAL A 71 -2.14 -14.17 -3.49
C VAL A 71 -2.98 -13.71 -4.68
N GLU A 72 -2.38 -13.59 -5.86
CA GLU A 72 -3.12 -13.17 -7.05
C GLU A 72 -4.16 -14.19 -7.48
N GLU A 73 -3.83 -15.49 -7.50
CA GLU A 73 -4.77 -16.57 -7.81
C GLU A 73 -5.96 -16.58 -6.82
N MET A 74 -5.69 -16.41 -5.52
CA MET A 74 -6.73 -16.29 -4.50
C MET A 74 -7.62 -15.06 -4.73
N LEU A 75 -7.06 -13.91 -5.10
CA LEU A 75 -7.85 -12.71 -5.37
C LEU A 75 -8.72 -12.88 -6.61
N GLN A 76 -8.18 -13.46 -7.69
CA GLN A 76 -8.91 -13.74 -8.92
C GLN A 76 -10.09 -14.69 -8.69
N THR A 77 -9.90 -15.78 -7.93
CA THR A 77 -10.98 -16.72 -7.61
C THR A 77 -12.13 -16.08 -6.82
N ARG A 78 -11.85 -14.98 -6.11
CA ARG A 78 -12.84 -14.15 -5.41
C ARG A 78 -13.41 -13.01 -6.27
N GLY A 79 -13.08 -12.96 -7.55
CA GLY A 79 -13.55 -11.94 -8.50
C GLY A 79 -12.80 -10.61 -8.44
N TYR A 80 -11.71 -10.51 -7.67
CA TYR A 80 -10.89 -9.31 -7.63
C TYR A 80 -9.92 -9.28 -8.82
N GLN A 81 -9.77 -8.10 -9.41
CA GLN A 81 -8.79 -7.89 -10.46
C GLN A 81 -7.36 -7.95 -9.88
N PRO A 82 -6.42 -8.66 -10.53
CA PRO A 82 -5.02 -8.71 -10.11
C PRO A 82 -4.42 -7.31 -10.04
N PHE A 83 -3.55 -7.10 -9.06
CA PHE A 83 -2.87 -5.81 -8.91
C PHE A 83 -1.71 -5.66 -9.89
N THR A 84 -0.97 -6.73 -10.22
CA THR A 84 0.22 -6.66 -11.09
C THR A 84 -0.06 -5.93 -12.42
N PRO A 85 -1.08 -6.28 -13.23
CA PRO A 85 -1.38 -5.57 -14.48
C PRO A 85 -1.83 -4.12 -14.29
N ARG A 86 -2.37 -3.78 -13.11
CA ARG A 86 -2.70 -2.39 -12.77
C ARG A 86 -1.45 -1.60 -12.39
N LEU A 87 -0.53 -2.21 -11.66
CA LEU A 87 0.76 -1.62 -11.31
C LEU A 87 1.60 -1.34 -12.57
N GLU A 88 1.59 -2.23 -13.55
CA GLU A 88 2.25 -2.00 -14.85
C GLU A 88 1.74 -0.74 -15.54
N ARG A 89 0.42 -0.57 -15.64
CA ARG A 89 -0.19 0.65 -16.20
C ARG A 89 0.17 1.91 -15.41
N ILE A 90 0.29 1.81 -14.08
CA ILE A 90 0.72 2.92 -13.24
C ILE A 90 2.19 3.29 -13.53
N VAL A 91 3.08 2.29 -13.65
CA VAL A 91 4.49 2.48 -13.99
C VAL A 91 4.65 3.11 -15.37
N GLU A 92 3.91 2.61 -16.36
CA GLU A 92 3.87 3.17 -17.72
C GLU A 92 3.41 4.63 -17.71
N GLY A 93 2.29 4.92 -17.06
CA GLY A 93 1.80 6.30 -16.95
C GLY A 93 2.78 7.23 -16.21
N CYS A 94 3.49 6.74 -15.19
CA CYS A 94 4.55 7.53 -14.54
C CYS A 94 5.68 7.85 -15.51
N ARG A 95 6.12 6.85 -16.28
CA ARG A 95 7.17 7.03 -17.30
C ARG A 95 6.78 8.06 -18.36
N GLU A 96 5.55 8.01 -18.86
CA GLU A 96 5.03 8.99 -19.83
C GLU A 96 5.05 10.44 -19.28
N ARG A 97 4.87 10.60 -17.97
CA ARG A 97 4.93 11.90 -17.27
C ARG A 97 6.34 12.28 -16.81
N GLY A 98 7.37 11.53 -17.18
CA GLY A 98 8.74 11.75 -16.71
C GLY A 98 8.95 11.49 -15.22
N GLN A 99 8.04 10.75 -14.58
CA GLN A 99 8.11 10.37 -13.17
C GLN A 99 8.84 9.03 -13.04
N GLU A 100 10.00 9.03 -12.37
CA GLU A 100 10.82 7.81 -12.22
C GLU A 100 10.31 6.95 -11.05
N LEU A 101 9.41 6.00 -11.38
CA LEU A 101 8.94 4.96 -10.45
C LEU A 101 9.69 3.65 -10.70
N ASN A 102 10.52 3.24 -9.75
CA ASN A 102 11.11 1.90 -9.70
C ASN A 102 10.20 0.97 -8.90
N VAL A 103 10.07 -0.29 -9.33
CA VAL A 103 9.39 -1.33 -8.56
C VAL A 103 10.38 -2.43 -8.23
N VAL A 104 10.40 -2.87 -6.98
CA VAL A 104 11.17 -4.03 -6.50
C VAL A 104 10.17 -5.01 -5.91
N TYR A 105 10.00 -6.15 -6.58
CA TYR A 105 9.18 -7.26 -6.14
C TYR A 105 9.85 -8.03 -5.00
N LEU A 106 9.05 -8.35 -3.98
CA LEU A 106 9.42 -9.21 -2.85
C LEU A 106 8.39 -10.33 -2.80
N SER A 107 8.83 -11.53 -3.16
CA SER A 107 7.93 -12.68 -3.19
C SER A 107 7.44 -13.04 -1.79
N ALA A 108 6.13 -13.27 -1.71
CA ALA A 108 5.46 -13.87 -0.57
C ALA A 108 5.29 -15.40 -0.73
N ASP A 109 5.68 -15.95 -1.88
CA ASP A 109 5.55 -17.38 -2.16
C ASP A 109 6.59 -18.16 -1.35
N ALA A 110 6.17 -19.31 -0.82
CA ALA A 110 7.06 -20.19 -0.06
C ALA A 110 8.06 -20.92 -0.97
N ASP A 111 7.72 -21.13 -2.24
CA ASP A 111 8.54 -21.81 -3.24
C ASP A 111 9.13 -20.81 -4.24
N SER A 112 10.46 -20.85 -4.40
CA SER A 112 11.20 -20.10 -5.41
C SER A 112 10.72 -20.35 -6.84
N SER A 113 10.20 -21.53 -7.17
CA SER A 113 9.65 -21.83 -8.50
C SER A 113 8.36 -21.04 -8.77
N ASP A 114 7.50 -20.88 -7.76
CA ASP A 114 6.28 -20.08 -7.92
C ASP A 114 6.59 -18.59 -7.97
N ALA A 115 7.54 -18.13 -7.15
CA ALA A 115 8.09 -16.78 -7.25
C ALA A 115 8.66 -16.50 -8.65
N GLU A 116 9.39 -17.46 -9.22
CA GLU A 116 9.98 -17.34 -10.55
C GLU A 116 8.91 -17.23 -11.64
N LYS A 117 7.88 -18.06 -11.58
CA LYS A 117 6.74 -18.02 -12.51
C LYS A 117 5.97 -16.71 -12.39
N HIS A 118 5.77 -16.20 -11.18
CA HIS A 118 5.08 -14.91 -11.00
C HIS A 118 5.89 -13.75 -11.55
N PHE A 119 7.21 -13.79 -11.33
CA PHE A 119 8.13 -12.77 -11.78
C PHE A 119 8.41 -12.82 -13.29
N SER A 120 8.03 -13.88 -14.02
CA SER A 120 8.45 -14.08 -15.41
C SER A 120 8.06 -12.94 -16.36
N ASP A 121 6.89 -12.36 -16.12
CA ASP A 121 6.28 -11.38 -17.02
C ASP A 121 6.47 -9.94 -16.51
N MET A 122 6.99 -9.77 -15.30
CA MET A 122 7.18 -8.47 -14.67
C MET A 122 8.36 -7.71 -15.30
N SER A 123 8.13 -6.44 -15.66
CA SER A 123 9.15 -5.57 -16.28
C SER A 123 10.11 -4.88 -15.29
N TRP A 124 9.95 -5.15 -14.00
CA TRP A 124 10.66 -4.47 -12.91
C TRP A 124 11.68 -5.37 -12.20
N TYR A 125 12.24 -4.89 -11.09
CA TYR A 125 13.26 -5.61 -10.33
C TYR A 125 12.63 -6.57 -9.32
N ALA A 126 13.39 -7.55 -8.83
CA ALA A 126 13.03 -8.36 -7.66
C ALA A 126 14.23 -8.52 -6.72
N LEU A 127 13.96 -8.72 -5.43
CA LEU A 127 14.97 -9.29 -4.54
C LEU A 127 15.23 -10.75 -4.92
N PRO A 128 16.47 -11.25 -4.80
CA PRO A 128 16.75 -12.66 -4.97
C PRO A 128 15.87 -13.51 -4.06
N PHE A 129 15.09 -14.42 -4.64
CA PHE A 129 14.25 -15.39 -3.95
C PHE A 129 14.77 -16.83 -4.11
N ASP A 130 15.81 -17.01 -4.91
CA ASP A 130 16.46 -18.27 -5.25
C ASP A 130 17.72 -18.56 -4.41
N ASP A 131 18.14 -17.62 -3.55
CA ASP A 131 19.27 -17.79 -2.62
C ASP A 131 18.91 -17.46 -1.16
N ALA A 132 19.65 -18.08 -0.23
CA ALA A 132 19.37 -17.95 1.20
C ALA A 132 19.53 -16.50 1.73
N PRO A 133 20.58 -15.73 1.37
CA PRO A 133 20.69 -14.32 1.77
C PRO A 133 19.52 -13.43 1.30
N GLY A 134 19.03 -13.65 0.09
CA GLY A 134 17.91 -12.96 -0.52
C GLY A 134 16.59 -13.29 0.19
N GLN A 135 16.31 -14.57 0.41
CA GLN A 135 15.15 -15.03 1.19
C GLN A 135 15.15 -14.47 2.62
N ALA A 136 16.29 -14.54 3.31
CA ALA A 136 16.43 -13.96 4.65
C ALA A 136 16.18 -12.44 4.66
N ARG A 137 16.55 -11.76 3.57
CA ARG A 137 16.31 -10.32 3.41
C ARG A 137 14.82 -10.02 3.16
N ILE A 138 14.16 -10.78 2.30
CA ILE A 138 12.70 -10.67 2.09
C ILE A 138 11.97 -10.82 3.43
N HIS A 139 12.25 -11.88 4.19
CA HIS A 139 11.66 -12.10 5.52
C HIS A 139 11.95 -10.95 6.51
N ARG A 140 13.15 -10.36 6.46
CA ARG A 140 13.48 -9.18 7.28
C ARG A 140 12.63 -7.97 6.89
N LEU A 141 12.36 -7.76 5.60
CA LEU A 141 11.58 -6.62 5.12
C LEU A 141 10.09 -6.77 5.41
N PHE A 142 9.52 -7.97 5.29
CA PHE A 142 8.16 -8.27 5.78
C PHE A 142 7.98 -7.85 7.24
N ARG A 143 8.94 -8.23 8.11
CA ARG A 143 8.93 -7.84 9.54
C ARG A 143 9.16 -6.35 9.73
N LYS A 144 10.17 -5.76 9.07
CA LYS A 144 10.53 -4.34 9.21
C LYS A 144 9.35 -3.42 8.88
N PHE A 145 8.60 -3.74 7.84
CA PHE A 145 7.46 -2.94 7.39
C PHE A 145 6.11 -3.42 7.95
N ARG A 146 6.12 -4.42 8.84
CA ARG A 146 4.91 -5.00 9.46
C ARG A 146 3.85 -5.39 8.43
N VAL A 147 4.30 -6.00 7.33
CA VAL A 147 3.42 -6.44 6.26
C VAL A 147 2.56 -7.60 6.79
N SER A 148 1.27 -7.34 6.99
CA SER A 148 0.29 -8.29 7.53
C SER A 148 -0.80 -8.68 6.52
N THR A 149 -0.94 -7.92 5.44
CA THR A 149 -1.89 -8.15 4.36
C THR A 149 -1.15 -8.10 3.02
N LEU A 150 -1.70 -8.78 2.01
CA LEU A 150 -1.13 -8.82 0.67
C LEU A 150 -2.25 -8.64 -0.37
N PRO A 151 -1.94 -8.04 -1.54
CA PRO A 151 -0.68 -7.37 -1.89
C PRO A 151 -0.43 -6.11 -1.02
N HIS A 152 0.85 -5.75 -0.85
CA HIS A 152 1.26 -4.59 -0.06
C HIS A 152 2.33 -3.78 -0.80
N VAL A 153 2.29 -2.45 -0.65
CA VAL A 153 3.27 -1.55 -1.28
C VAL A 153 3.81 -0.55 -0.28
N VAL A 154 5.14 -0.53 -0.15
CA VAL A 154 5.89 0.52 0.58
C VAL A 154 6.61 1.41 -0.42
N LEU A 155 6.39 2.72 -0.35
CA LEU A 155 7.08 3.70 -1.18
C LEU A 155 8.25 4.32 -0.42
N LEU A 156 9.39 4.36 -1.10
CA LEU A 156 10.64 4.95 -0.63
C LEU A 156 11.06 6.10 -1.54
N ASP A 157 11.68 7.12 -0.95
CA ASP A 157 12.36 8.16 -1.72
C ASP A 157 13.73 7.68 -2.27
N SER A 158 14.41 8.56 -3.02
CA SER A 158 15.76 8.32 -3.55
C SER A 158 16.84 7.99 -2.51
N ASN A 159 16.59 8.19 -1.21
CA ASN A 159 17.50 7.87 -0.10
C ASN A 159 17.00 6.67 0.73
N ALA A 160 16.10 5.85 0.17
CA ALA A 160 15.49 4.71 0.84
C ALA A 160 14.70 5.08 2.13
N ARG A 161 14.24 6.33 2.28
CA ARG A 161 13.37 6.76 3.38
C ARG A 161 11.92 6.52 3.01
N VAL A 162 11.10 6.13 3.99
CA VAL A 162 9.69 5.79 3.75
C VAL A 162 8.87 7.04 3.46
N LEU A 163 8.29 7.11 2.27
CA LEU A 163 7.28 8.11 1.88
C LEU A 163 5.87 7.68 2.30
N ASN A 164 5.57 6.40 2.13
CA ASN A 164 4.28 5.81 2.49
C ASN A 164 4.44 4.30 2.71
N SER A 165 4.14 3.82 3.92
CA SER A 165 4.22 2.39 4.24
C SER A 165 3.01 1.57 3.81
N HIS A 166 1.92 2.20 3.33
CA HIS A 166 0.65 1.56 2.97
C HIS A 166 0.11 2.16 1.65
N ALA A 167 0.95 2.22 0.63
CA ALA A 167 0.64 2.95 -0.60
C ALA A 167 -0.33 2.23 -1.55
N TYR A 168 -0.58 0.94 -1.32
CA TYR A 168 -1.41 0.10 -2.18
C TYR A 168 -2.78 0.74 -2.52
N ALA A 169 -3.55 1.12 -1.50
CA ALA A 169 -4.85 1.76 -1.69
C ALA A 169 -4.72 3.11 -2.42
N SER A 170 -3.71 3.92 -2.08
CA SER A 170 -3.46 5.21 -2.72
C SER A 170 -3.18 5.08 -4.22
N MET A 171 -2.37 4.10 -4.61
CA MET A 171 -2.01 3.83 -6.01
C MET A 171 -3.21 3.31 -6.82
N ILE A 172 -4.10 2.53 -6.18
CA ILE A 172 -5.33 2.05 -6.81
C ILE A 172 -6.31 3.21 -7.00
N VAL A 173 -6.62 3.92 -5.93
CA VAL A 173 -7.70 4.92 -5.92
C VAL A 173 -7.31 6.17 -6.70
N ARG A 174 -6.04 6.60 -6.67
CA ARG A 174 -5.54 7.77 -7.39
C ARG A 174 -4.26 7.42 -8.18
N PRO A 175 -4.36 6.70 -9.31
CA PRO A 175 -3.18 6.17 -10.04
C PRO A 175 -2.27 7.22 -10.67
N THR A 176 -2.68 8.50 -10.67
CA THR A 176 -1.88 9.62 -11.19
C THR A 176 -1.27 10.50 -10.09
N ALA A 177 -1.56 10.22 -8.81
CA ALA A 177 -1.14 11.03 -7.66
C ALA A 177 0.30 10.72 -7.19
N PHE A 178 1.20 10.42 -8.12
CA PHE A 178 2.62 10.24 -7.81
C PHE A 178 3.15 11.45 -7.01
N PRO A 179 3.89 11.25 -5.90
CA PRO A 179 4.49 10.00 -5.43
C PRO A 179 3.70 9.30 -4.31
N TRP A 180 2.39 9.51 -4.19
CA TRP A 180 1.50 8.92 -3.17
C TRP A 180 2.05 9.00 -1.74
N LYS A 181 2.55 10.18 -1.37
CA LYS A 181 3.03 10.43 0.01
C LYS A 181 1.91 10.11 0.99
N LYS A 182 2.29 9.60 2.16
CA LYS A 182 1.34 9.38 3.25
C LYS A 182 0.67 10.71 3.60
N GLN A 183 -0.66 10.70 3.58
CA GLN A 183 -1.44 11.85 4.02
C GLN A 183 -1.74 11.76 5.51
N THR A 184 -1.89 12.92 6.14
CA THR A 184 -2.40 13.04 7.50
C THR A 184 -3.91 12.76 7.52
N PRO A 185 -4.49 12.37 8.67
CA PRO A 185 -5.94 12.24 8.80
C PRO A 185 -6.70 13.50 8.36
N ALA A 186 -6.20 14.70 8.70
CA ALA A 186 -6.82 15.96 8.30
C ALA A 186 -6.85 16.14 6.76
N GLU A 187 -5.74 15.82 6.07
CA GLU A 187 -5.68 15.87 4.60
C GLU A 187 -6.58 14.83 3.94
N LEU A 188 -6.79 13.68 4.57
CA LEU A 188 -7.70 12.64 4.08
C LEU A 188 -9.17 13.01 4.32
N LEU A 189 -9.49 13.61 5.46
CA LEU A 189 -10.84 14.06 5.78
C LEU A 189 -11.31 15.17 4.84
N GLY A 190 -10.42 16.08 4.41
CA GLY A 190 -10.79 17.19 3.52
C GLY A 190 -11.77 18.16 4.18
N ASP A 191 -12.50 18.93 3.35
CA ASP A 191 -13.25 20.10 3.82
C ASP A 191 -14.77 20.02 3.57
N ALA A 192 -15.28 18.91 3.01
CA ALA A 192 -16.68 18.76 2.61
C ALA A 192 -17.33 17.53 3.26
N PHE A 193 -18.35 17.75 4.08
CA PHE A 193 -19.05 16.72 4.84
C PHE A 193 -20.56 16.82 4.62
N VAL A 194 -21.30 15.82 5.11
CA VAL A 194 -22.76 15.86 5.23
C VAL A 194 -23.17 15.71 6.69
N ALA A 195 -24.23 16.40 7.11
CA ALA A 195 -24.83 16.34 8.43
C ALA A 195 -26.33 16.03 8.32
N GLY A 196 -26.89 15.37 9.34
CA GLY A 196 -28.33 15.06 9.39
C GLY A 196 -28.83 14.36 8.12
N GLU A 197 -29.94 14.85 7.55
CA GLU A 197 -30.52 14.34 6.30
C GLU A 197 -29.81 14.86 5.04
N GLY A 198 -28.47 14.75 4.99
CA GLY A 198 -27.67 15.06 3.80
C GLY A 198 -27.31 16.54 3.62
N GLN A 199 -27.47 17.37 4.65
CA GLN A 199 -27.05 18.78 4.60
C GLN A 199 -25.55 18.88 4.40
N LYS A 200 -25.09 19.55 3.33
CA LYS A 200 -23.66 19.78 3.09
C LYS A 200 -23.11 20.77 4.11
N VAL A 201 -22.00 20.42 4.74
CA VAL A 201 -21.29 21.28 5.71
C VAL A 201 -19.80 21.32 5.38
N GLY A 202 -19.17 22.45 5.72
CA GLY A 202 -17.75 22.69 5.49
C GLY A 202 -16.86 22.16 6.62
N LYS A 203 -15.57 22.44 6.52
CA LYS A 203 -14.56 22.08 7.53
C LYS A 203 -14.86 22.67 8.90
N ASP A 204 -15.52 23.82 8.97
CA ASP A 204 -15.89 24.49 10.23
C ASP A 204 -16.74 23.59 11.16
N ALA A 205 -17.39 22.54 10.61
CA ALA A 205 -18.04 21.51 11.41
C ALA A 205 -17.07 20.65 12.26
N LEU A 206 -15.77 20.79 12.03
CA LEU A 206 -14.68 20.12 12.72
C LEU A 206 -13.77 21.08 13.50
N ASP A 207 -14.17 22.33 13.73
CA ASP A 207 -13.39 23.35 14.47
C ASP A 207 -13.21 23.03 15.98
N ASN A 208 -13.43 21.78 16.35
CA ASN A 208 -13.37 21.27 17.70
C ASN A 208 -11.95 20.81 18.07
N ASN A 209 -11.63 20.82 19.36
CA ASN A 209 -10.32 20.43 19.87
C ASN A 209 -9.97 18.95 19.58
N VAL A 210 -10.97 18.08 19.45
CA VAL A 210 -10.78 16.66 19.19
C VAL A 210 -11.72 16.19 18.08
N VAL A 211 -11.16 15.54 17.07
CA VAL A 211 -11.92 14.92 15.98
C VAL A 211 -11.77 13.39 16.06
N GLY A 212 -12.88 12.71 16.30
CA GLY A 212 -12.99 11.25 16.19
C GLY A 212 -13.33 10.84 14.76
N ILE A 213 -12.73 9.76 14.27
CA ILE A 213 -13.11 9.13 12.99
C ILE A 213 -13.77 7.79 13.31
N TYR A 214 -15.05 7.66 12.94
CA TYR A 214 -15.85 6.49 13.25
C TYR A 214 -16.13 5.68 11.98
N PHE A 215 -15.53 4.49 11.89
CA PHE A 215 -15.77 3.54 10.81
C PHE A 215 -16.89 2.59 11.23
N SER A 216 -17.99 2.57 10.46
CA SER A 216 -19.18 1.81 10.83
C SER A 216 -20.00 1.41 9.61
N ALA A 217 -20.91 0.47 9.79
CA ALA A 217 -21.83 0.03 8.74
C ALA A 217 -23.15 -0.45 9.36
N SER A 218 -24.24 -0.25 8.62
CA SER A 218 -25.58 -0.70 9.03
C SER A 218 -25.65 -2.23 9.21
N TRP A 219 -24.91 -2.98 8.38
CA TRP A 219 -24.87 -4.43 8.39
C TRP A 219 -23.96 -5.02 9.47
N CYS A 220 -23.28 -4.19 10.27
CA CYS A 220 -22.36 -4.61 11.34
C CYS A 220 -23.08 -4.63 12.71
N PRO A 221 -23.44 -5.80 13.27
CA PRO A 221 -24.16 -5.88 14.56
C PRO A 221 -23.44 -5.24 15.76
N PRO A 222 -22.12 -5.46 15.98
CA PRO A 222 -21.44 -4.80 17.11
C PRO A 222 -21.40 -3.28 16.92
N CYS A 223 -21.34 -2.80 15.68
CA CYS A 223 -21.41 -1.39 15.37
C CYS A 223 -22.78 -0.79 15.71
N GLN A 224 -23.88 -1.45 15.33
CA GLN A 224 -25.24 -1.04 15.69
C GLN A 224 -25.44 -0.94 17.21
N ALA A 225 -24.84 -1.85 17.98
CA ALA A 225 -24.90 -1.83 19.44
C ALA A 225 -24.04 -0.71 20.08
N PHE A 226 -22.97 -0.30 19.41
CA PHE A 226 -22.04 0.72 19.92
C PHE A 226 -22.45 2.15 19.57
N THR A 227 -22.96 2.39 18.35
CA THR A 227 -23.38 3.72 17.87
C THR A 227 -24.26 4.51 18.86
N PRO A 228 -25.33 3.96 19.47
CA PRO A 228 -26.14 4.72 20.42
C PRO A 228 -25.35 5.12 21.68
N LYS A 229 -24.41 4.29 22.14
CA LYS A 229 -23.55 4.62 23.29
C LYS A 229 -22.59 5.75 22.97
N LEU A 230 -22.08 5.79 21.74
CA LEU A 230 -21.21 6.88 21.29
C LEU A 230 -21.99 8.19 21.20
N VAL A 231 -23.22 8.18 20.66
CA VAL A 231 -24.10 9.35 20.62
C VAL A 231 -24.36 9.88 22.03
N GLU A 232 -24.71 9.01 22.99
CA GLU A 232 -24.92 9.39 24.39
C GLU A 232 -23.67 10.00 25.02
N ALA A 233 -22.49 9.42 24.75
CA ALA A 233 -21.21 9.93 25.25
C ALA A 233 -20.91 11.33 24.68
N LEU A 234 -21.14 11.58 23.39
CA LEU A 234 -20.93 12.90 22.77
C LEU A 234 -21.84 13.96 23.40
N LYS A 235 -23.11 13.61 23.67
CA LYS A 235 -24.05 14.50 24.37
C LYS A 235 -23.52 14.87 25.77
N GLY A 236 -23.13 13.87 26.55
CA GLY A 236 -22.57 14.09 27.89
C GLY A 236 -21.27 14.89 27.89
N TRP A 237 -20.40 14.72 26.88
CA TRP A 237 -19.19 15.54 26.73
C TRP A 237 -19.50 16.99 26.38
N LYS A 238 -20.47 17.23 25.49
CA LYS A 238 -20.93 18.57 25.16
C LYS A 238 -21.49 19.30 26.39
N GLU A 239 -22.27 18.62 27.23
CA GLU A 239 -22.78 19.17 28.49
C GLU A 239 -21.66 19.53 29.49
N GLN A 240 -20.52 18.83 29.42
CA GLN A 240 -19.32 19.12 30.20
C GLN A 240 -18.43 20.22 29.59
N GLY A 241 -18.87 20.85 28.49
CA GLY A 241 -18.07 21.83 27.76
C GLY A 241 -16.87 21.23 27.02
N LYS A 242 -16.85 19.91 26.80
CA LYS A 242 -15.84 19.23 25.99
C LYS A 242 -16.28 19.23 24.54
N ASP A 243 -15.38 19.67 23.68
CA ASP A 243 -15.67 19.90 22.28
C ASP A 243 -15.08 18.78 21.41
N VAL A 244 -15.95 17.88 20.95
CA VAL A 244 -15.58 16.67 20.19
C VAL A 244 -16.49 16.56 18.96
N SER A 245 -15.89 16.58 17.77
CA SER A 245 -16.58 16.21 16.52
C SER A 245 -16.31 14.76 16.17
N VAL A 246 -17.30 14.09 15.59
CA VAL A 246 -17.11 12.75 15.02
C VAL A 246 -17.45 12.77 13.53
N VAL A 247 -16.48 12.34 12.72
CA VAL A 247 -16.66 12.07 11.30
C VAL A 247 -16.99 10.59 11.10
N PHE A 248 -18.19 10.31 10.63
CA PHE A 248 -18.60 8.99 10.20
C PHE A 248 -18.06 8.67 8.80
N VAL A 249 -17.38 7.54 8.69
CA VAL A 249 -16.93 6.93 7.43
C VAL A 249 -17.72 5.64 7.22
N SER A 250 -18.65 5.68 6.29
CA SER A 250 -19.55 4.54 6.04
C SER A 250 -18.90 3.42 5.23
N ASN A 251 -19.06 2.20 5.74
CA ASN A 251 -18.76 0.94 5.05
C ASN A 251 -20.04 0.30 4.46
N ASP A 252 -21.15 1.05 4.38
CA ASP A 252 -22.38 0.59 3.75
C ASP A 252 -22.17 0.40 2.24
N ARG A 253 -22.92 -0.55 1.68
CA ARG A 253 -22.78 -0.98 0.29
C ARG A 253 -23.57 -0.11 -0.68
N ASP A 254 -24.57 0.59 -0.17
CA ASP A 254 -25.46 1.47 -0.92
C ASP A 254 -25.83 2.71 -0.09
N GLU A 255 -26.25 3.75 -0.80
CA GLU A 255 -26.52 5.08 -0.23
C GLU A 255 -27.73 5.07 0.70
N LYS A 256 -28.75 4.27 0.39
CA LYS A 256 -29.95 4.15 1.21
C LYS A 256 -29.62 3.56 2.59
N ALA A 257 -28.84 2.48 2.64
CA ALA A 257 -28.39 1.89 3.89
C ALA A 257 -27.53 2.86 4.72
N PHE A 258 -26.68 3.64 4.04
CA PHE A 258 -25.93 4.72 4.67
C PHE A 258 -26.85 5.77 5.31
N GLU A 259 -27.81 6.30 4.54
CA GLU A 259 -28.73 7.34 5.01
C GLU A 259 -29.58 6.87 6.20
N GLU A 260 -30.17 5.67 6.09
CA GLU A 260 -30.99 5.08 7.17
C GLU A 260 -30.19 4.88 8.46
N TYR A 261 -28.92 4.50 8.34
CA TYR A 261 -28.06 4.29 9.50
C TYR A 261 -27.54 5.60 10.09
N PHE A 262 -27.18 6.56 9.24
CA PHE A 262 -26.66 7.87 9.65
C PHE A 262 -27.71 8.69 10.42
N LYS A 263 -29.01 8.48 10.17
CA LYS A 263 -30.11 9.07 10.98
C LYS A 263 -30.00 8.76 12.47
N LYS A 264 -29.32 7.67 12.86
CA LYS A 264 -29.11 7.30 14.27
C LYS A 264 -27.93 8.05 14.92
N MET A 265 -27.15 8.83 14.16
CA MET A 265 -25.89 9.44 14.57
C MET A 265 -26.05 10.95 14.79
N GLU A 266 -26.90 11.32 15.74
CA GLU A 266 -27.13 12.73 16.08
C GLU A 266 -25.83 13.42 16.54
N GLY A 267 -25.50 14.57 15.96
CA GLY A 267 -24.28 15.32 16.28
C GLY A 267 -23.03 14.89 15.50
N PHE A 268 -23.16 13.96 14.54
CA PHE A 268 -22.08 13.53 13.68
C PHE A 268 -22.12 14.30 12.36
N VAL A 269 -20.96 14.38 11.71
CA VAL A 269 -20.86 14.63 10.27
C VAL A 269 -20.38 13.36 9.59
N ALA A 270 -20.60 13.20 8.29
CA ALA A 270 -20.10 12.06 7.53
C ALA A 270 -19.35 12.48 6.27
N ILE A 271 -18.45 11.61 5.81
CA ILE A 271 -17.94 11.68 4.45
C ILE A 271 -19.10 11.37 3.50
N PRO A 272 -19.43 12.25 2.52
CA PRO A 272 -20.45 11.99 1.51
C PRO A 272 -20.33 10.59 0.93
N PHE A 273 -21.43 9.85 0.88
CA PHE A 273 -21.42 8.46 0.43
C PHE A 273 -20.88 8.32 -1.00
N ALA A 274 -21.25 9.26 -1.88
CA ALA A 274 -20.77 9.34 -3.25
C ALA A 274 -19.24 9.53 -3.38
N ASP A 275 -18.57 10.02 -2.34
CA ASP A 275 -17.10 10.17 -2.30
C ASP A 275 -16.42 8.84 -1.96
N THR A 276 -16.54 7.89 -2.88
CA THR A 276 -15.97 6.53 -2.76
C THR A 276 -14.45 6.55 -2.61
N THR A 277 -13.79 7.53 -3.23
CA THR A 277 -12.33 7.71 -3.19
C THR A 277 -11.88 8.05 -1.78
N ARG A 278 -12.47 9.07 -1.15
CA ARG A 278 -12.10 9.47 0.21
C ARG A 278 -12.45 8.39 1.24
N ARG A 279 -13.62 7.75 1.11
CA ARG A 279 -14.00 6.64 1.99
C ARG A 279 -13.00 5.47 1.90
N ALA A 280 -12.61 5.08 0.69
CA ALA A 280 -11.65 4.00 0.48
C ALA A 280 -10.22 4.31 0.96
N LEU A 281 -9.81 5.58 0.99
CA LEU A 281 -8.49 5.99 1.49
C LEU A 281 -8.42 6.12 3.02
N LEU A 282 -9.57 6.33 3.67
CA LEU A 282 -9.68 6.41 5.12
C LEU A 282 -9.73 5.02 5.79
N GLN A 283 -10.23 4.01 5.07
CA GLN A 283 -10.36 2.61 5.50
C GLN A 283 -9.06 1.82 5.31
#